data_AF-A0A3B5AQ02-F1
#
_entry.id   AF-A0A3B5AQ02-F1
#
_cell.length_a   1.000
_cell.length_b   1.000
_cell.length_c   1.000
_cell.angle_alpha   90.00
_cell.angle_beta   90.00
_cell.angle_gamma   90.00
#
_symmetry.space_group_name_H-M   'P 1'
#
loop_
_entity.id
_entity.type
_entity.pdbx_description
1 polymer ?
#
loop_
_entity_poly.entity_id
_entity_poly.type
_entity_poly.pdbx_seq_one_letter_code
_entity_poly.pdbx_strand_id
1 'polypeptide(L)'
;MKTCASNLPNEKLLDIRSCFIDGTSGPVLNSLLDKLLEKRVFTDSERESADEKQNRRNKARFVVDTVRKKGDAASSEMIDFLCEVDPFLCEHLDLMTSGPTVSGQHVHVL
;
A
#
# COMPACT_ATOMS: atom_id res chain seq x y z
N MET A 1 24.11 7.73 4.73
CA MET A 1 23.58 6.69 5.63
C MET A 1 22.43 6.03 4.90
N LYS A 2 22.58 4.79 4.42
CA LYS A 2 21.47 4.03 3.84
C LYS A 2 20.75 3.38 5.02
N THR A 3 19.55 3.84 5.33
CA THR A 3 18.70 3.21 6.34
C THR A 3 18.50 1.75 5.93
N CYS A 4 18.74 0.81 6.85
CA CYS A 4 18.44 -0.60 6.64
C CYS A 4 17.00 -0.69 6.14
N ALA A 5 16.77 -1.31 4.98
CA ALA A 5 15.43 -1.53 4.48
C ALA A 5 14.64 -2.26 5.57
N SER A 6 13.73 -1.55 6.21
CA SER A 6 12.81 -2.11 7.18
C SER A 6 11.99 -3.15 6.42
N ASN A 7 12.15 -4.43 6.74
CA ASN A 7 11.37 -5.50 6.10
C ASN A 7 9.87 -5.45 6.47
N LEU A 8 9.48 -4.50 7.31
CA LEU A 8 8.18 -4.43 7.95
C LEU A 8 7.25 -3.51 7.14
N PRO A 9 6.07 -3.99 6.68
CA PRO A 9 5.16 -3.23 5.81
C PRO A 9 4.80 -1.83 6.33
N ASN A 10 4.60 -1.68 7.64
CA ASN A 10 4.27 -0.40 8.26
C ASN A 10 5.39 0.64 8.13
N GLU A 11 6.64 0.20 8.21
CA GLU A 11 7.82 1.05 8.04
C GLU A 11 8.01 1.42 6.58
N LYS A 12 7.77 0.49 5.65
CA LYS A 12 7.77 0.82 4.21
C LYS A 12 6.75 1.90 3.88
N LEU A 13 5.51 1.78 4.40
CA LEU A 13 4.50 2.81 4.24
C LEU A 13 4.89 4.15 4.88
N LEU A 14 5.73 4.15 5.94
CA LEU A 14 6.29 5.38 6.50
C LEU A 14 7.25 6.03 5.51
N ASP A 15 8.17 5.24 4.96
CA ASP A 15 9.23 5.71 4.05
C ASP A 15 8.63 6.32 2.78
N ILE A 16 7.63 5.65 2.19
CA ILE A 16 7.00 6.10 0.95
C ILE A 16 5.85 7.10 1.17
N ARG A 17 5.51 7.42 2.43
CA ARG A 17 4.32 8.19 2.80
C ARG A 17 4.17 9.49 2.01
N SER A 18 5.24 10.26 1.88
CA SER A 18 5.19 11.54 1.16
C SER A 18 4.91 11.33 -0.33
N CYS A 19 5.63 10.39 -0.95
CA CYS A 19 5.44 10.07 -2.36
C CYS A 19 4.05 9.48 -2.62
N PHE A 20 3.50 8.68 -1.71
CA PHE A 20 2.11 8.21 -1.80
C PHE A 20 1.11 9.37 -1.76
N ILE A 21 1.27 10.31 -0.82
CA ILE A 21 0.36 11.47 -0.66
C ILE A 21 0.38 12.35 -1.91
N ASP A 22 1.54 12.57 -2.51
CA ASP A 22 1.71 13.45 -3.68
C ASP A 22 1.44 12.73 -5.02
N GLY A 23 1.80 11.46 -5.14
CA GLY A 23 1.76 10.68 -6.38
C GLY A 23 0.45 9.94 -6.65
N THR A 24 -0.31 9.55 -5.62
CA THR A 24 -1.53 8.73 -5.83
C THR A 24 -2.63 9.55 -6.47
N SER A 25 -3.16 9.13 -7.61
CA SER A 25 -4.28 9.82 -8.26
C SER A 25 -5.60 9.64 -7.50
N GLY A 26 -6.58 10.51 -7.74
CA GLY A 26 -7.92 10.39 -7.13
C GLY A 26 -8.60 9.03 -7.42
N PRO A 27 -8.63 8.56 -8.67
CA PRO A 27 -9.19 7.25 -9.01
C PRO A 27 -8.48 6.08 -8.30
N VAL A 28 -7.15 6.04 -8.34
CA VAL A 28 -6.36 4.99 -7.64
C VAL A 28 -6.65 5.00 -6.15
N LEU A 29 -6.74 6.18 -5.53
CA LEU A 29 -7.05 6.31 -4.11
C LEU A 29 -8.45 5.80 -3.76
N ASN A 30 -9.45 6.05 -4.60
CA ASN A 30 -10.81 5.55 -4.38
C ASN A 30 -10.87 4.02 -4.53
N SER A 31 -10.28 3.48 -5.60
CA SER A 31 -10.22 2.02 -5.79
C SER A 31 -9.46 1.30 -4.67
N LEU A 32 -8.37 1.91 -4.17
CA LEU A 32 -7.66 1.39 -3.00
C LEU A 32 -8.55 1.37 -1.76
N LEU A 33 -9.27 2.45 -1.49
CA LEU A 33 -10.21 2.53 -0.37
C LEU A 33 -11.36 1.52 -0.47
N ASP A 34 -11.84 1.21 -1.68
CA ASP A 34 -12.88 0.20 -1.89
C ASP A 34 -12.36 -1.19 -1.49
N LYS A 35 -11.15 -1.55 -1.93
CA LYS A 35 -10.50 -2.81 -1.54
C LYS A 35 -10.19 -2.91 -0.04
N LEU A 36 -9.72 -1.82 0.56
CA LEU A 36 -9.45 -1.76 2.01
C LEU A 36 -10.73 -1.93 2.84
N LEU A 37 -11.87 -1.42 2.36
CA LEU A 37 -13.17 -1.62 3.00
C LEU A 37 -13.68 -3.06 2.81
N GLU A 38 -13.53 -3.62 1.60
CA GLU A 38 -13.90 -5.01 1.29
C GLU A 38 -13.16 -6.00 2.22
N LYS A 39 -11.86 -5.78 2.44
CA LYS A 39 -11.05 -6.58 3.38
C LYS A 39 -11.22 -6.22 4.85
N ARG A 40 -12.10 -5.28 5.20
CA ARG A 40 -12.31 -4.80 6.58
C ARG A 40 -11.05 -4.23 7.23
N VAL A 41 -10.06 -3.80 6.44
CA VAL A 41 -8.96 -2.97 6.94
C VAL A 41 -9.53 -1.61 7.36
N PHE A 42 -10.43 -1.07 6.55
CA PHE A 42 -11.25 0.08 6.88
C PHE A 42 -12.62 -0.36 7.40
N THR A 43 -13.11 0.40 8.38
CA THR A 43 -14.52 0.37 8.82
C THR A 43 -15.34 1.37 8.01
N ASP A 44 -16.67 1.22 8.02
CA ASP A 44 -17.58 2.16 7.37
C ASP A 44 -17.39 3.61 7.87
N SER A 45 -17.15 3.80 9.18
CA SER A 45 -16.87 5.13 9.74
C SER A 45 -15.54 5.73 9.26
N GLU A 46 -14.50 4.91 9.11
CA GLU A 46 -13.22 5.35 8.54
C GLU A 46 -13.37 5.68 7.05
N ARG A 47 -14.20 4.92 6.32
CA ARG A 47 -14.52 5.22 4.92
C ARG A 47 -15.21 6.57 4.80
N GLU A 48 -16.27 6.80 5.57
CA GLU A 48 -16.99 8.08 5.59
C GLU A 48 -16.04 9.23 5.96
N SER A 49 -15.20 9.05 6.99
CA SER A 49 -14.18 10.02 7.37
C SER A 49 -13.18 10.32 6.24
N ALA A 50 -12.84 9.35 5.40
CA ALA A 50 -11.97 9.55 4.25
C ALA A 50 -12.67 10.35 3.15
N ASP A 51 -13.96 10.11 2.92
CA ASP A 51 -14.78 10.79 1.92
C ASP A 51 -15.07 12.26 2.28
N GLU A 52 -15.10 12.60 3.57
CA GLU A 52 -15.21 13.99 4.05
C GLU A 52 -13.95 14.86 3.80
N LYS A 53 -12.83 14.26 3.37
CA LYS A 53 -11.58 15.02 3.19
C LYS A 53 -11.65 15.92 1.96
N GLN A 54 -11.56 17.23 2.19
CA GLN A 54 -11.72 18.29 1.17
C GLN A 54 -10.82 18.15 -0.07
N ASN A 55 -9.67 17.48 0.03
CA ASN A 55 -8.80 17.28 -1.11
C ASN A 55 -8.12 15.90 -1.08
N ARG A 56 -7.67 15.49 -2.27
CA ARG A 56 -6.99 14.23 -2.52
C ARG A 56 -5.78 14.00 -1.60
N ARG A 57 -4.94 15.01 -1.34
CA ARG A 57 -3.75 14.88 -0.49
C ARG A 57 -4.12 14.61 0.96
N ASN A 58 -5.14 15.30 1.48
CA ASN A 58 -5.65 15.10 2.83
C ASN A 58 -6.31 13.71 2.96
N LYS A 59 -7.02 13.26 1.92
CA LYS A 59 -7.57 11.90 1.84
C LYS A 59 -6.46 10.86 1.84
N ALA A 60 -5.46 10.99 0.97
CA ALA A 60 -4.32 10.06 0.91
C ALA A 60 -3.56 10.00 2.23
N ARG A 61 -3.33 11.16 2.88
CA ARG A 61 -2.72 11.23 4.22
C ARG A 61 -3.54 10.45 5.24
N PHE A 62 -4.86 10.68 5.26
CA PHE A 62 -5.75 9.96 6.16
C PHE A 62 -5.70 8.44 5.95
N VAL A 63 -5.67 7.99 4.68
CA VAL A 63 -5.59 6.56 4.36
C VAL A 63 -4.32 5.93 4.90
N VAL A 64 -3.15 6.44 4.50
CA VAL A 64 -1.86 5.85 4.90
C VAL A 64 -1.64 5.92 6.41
N ASP A 65 -2.06 7.02 7.06
CA ASP A 65 -1.90 7.17 8.51
C ASP A 65 -2.84 6.23 9.29
N THR A 66 -4.02 5.94 8.76
CA THR A 66 -4.99 5.03 9.39
C THR A 66 -4.55 3.58 9.25
N VAL A 67 -4.12 3.17 8.05
CA VAL A 67 -3.57 1.81 7.81
C VAL A 67 -2.38 1.55 8.72
N ARG A 68 -1.42 2.49 8.80
CA ARG A 68 -0.24 2.34 9.66
C ARG A 68 -0.58 2.21 11.14
N LYS A 69 -1.58 2.95 11.63
CA LYS A 69 -2.05 2.82 13.02
C LYS A 69 -2.61 1.43 13.34
N LYS A 70 -3.08 0.68 12.33
CA LYS A 70 -3.57 -0.70 12.48
C LYS A 70 -2.43 -1.74 12.42
N GLY A 71 -1.22 -1.33 12.05
CA GLY A 71 -0.02 -2.16 12.07
C GLY A 71 0.25 -2.91 10.77
N ASP A 72 1.10 -3.92 10.87
CA ASP A 72 1.73 -4.55 9.70
C ASP A 72 0.82 -5.36 8.81
N ALA A 73 -0.16 -6.07 9.39
CA ALA A 73 -1.12 -6.83 8.59
C ALA A 73 -1.92 -5.90 7.67
N ALA A 74 -2.44 -4.79 8.21
CA ALA A 74 -3.15 -3.78 7.43
C ALA A 74 -2.22 -3.10 6.41
N SER A 75 -0.99 -2.81 6.81
CA SER A 75 0.01 -2.17 5.95
C SER A 75 0.41 -3.07 4.78
N SER A 76 0.55 -4.38 5.00
CA SER A 76 0.82 -5.36 3.95
C SER A 76 -0.32 -5.38 2.92
N GLU A 77 -1.55 -5.49 3.41
CA GLU A 77 -2.74 -5.56 2.53
C GLU A 77 -2.89 -4.28 1.69
N MET A 78 -2.61 -3.10 2.24
CA MET A 78 -2.60 -1.86 1.47
C MET A 78 -1.53 -1.86 0.37
N ILE A 79 -0.32 -2.37 0.66
CA ILE A 79 0.74 -2.46 -0.34
C ILE A 79 0.32 -3.40 -1.47
N ASP A 80 -0.21 -4.58 -1.15
CA ASP A 80 -0.68 -5.56 -2.14
C ASP A 80 -1.75 -4.94 -3.05
N PHE A 81 -2.76 -4.27 -2.48
CA PHE A 81 -3.79 -3.60 -3.28
C PHE A 81 -3.28 -2.42 -4.08
N LEU A 82 -2.31 -1.67 -3.57
CA LEU A 82 -1.71 -0.60 -4.34
C LEU A 82 -1.01 -1.15 -5.59
N CYS A 83 -0.30 -2.28 -5.45
CA CYS A 83 0.35 -2.95 -6.57
C CYS A 83 -0.64 -3.62 -7.54
N GLU A 84 -1.81 -4.05 -7.08
CA GLU A 84 -2.90 -4.52 -7.95
C GLU A 84 -3.58 -3.38 -8.72
N VAL A 85 -3.87 -2.26 -8.05
CA VAL A 85 -4.61 -1.13 -8.63
C VAL A 85 -3.71 -0.31 -9.56
N ASP A 86 -2.45 -0.11 -9.17
CA ASP A 86 -1.47 0.65 -9.95
C ASP A 86 -0.06 0.06 -9.79
N PRO A 87 0.28 -0.96 -10.61
CA PRO A 87 1.61 -1.56 -10.63
C PRO A 87 2.73 -0.56 -10.89
N PHE A 88 2.48 0.48 -11.70
CA PHE A 88 3.48 1.49 -12.04
C PHE A 88 3.79 2.38 -10.85
N LEU A 89 2.76 2.80 -10.10
CA LEU A 89 2.98 3.54 -8.86
C LEU A 89 3.68 2.67 -7.81
N CYS A 90 3.34 1.39 -7.72
CA CYS A 90 4.03 0.46 -6.83
C CYS A 90 5.52 0.28 -7.17
N GLU A 91 5.86 0.19 -8.46
CA GLU A 91 7.26 0.18 -8.93
C GLU A 91 7.96 1.51 -8.62
N HIS A 92 7.31 2.65 -8.89
CA HIS A 92 7.86 3.97 -8.63
C HIS A 92 8.13 4.25 -7.14
N LEU A 93 7.38 3.59 -6.26
CA LEU A 93 7.53 3.69 -4.81
C LEU A 93 8.48 2.62 -4.23
N ASP A 94 9.16 1.83 -5.07
CA ASP A 94 10.04 0.73 -4.65
C ASP A 94 9.36 -0.28 -3.70
N LEU A 95 8.03 -0.48 -3.87
CA LEU A 95 7.25 -1.39 -3.02
C LEU A 95 7.35 -2.85 -3.44
N MET A 96 7.65 -3.10 -4.72
CA MET A 96 7.97 -4.45 -5.19
C MET A 96 9.32 -4.88 -4.63
N THR A 97 9.31 -5.63 -3.54
CA THR A 97 10.49 -6.42 -3.19
C THR A 97 10.64 -7.47 -4.26
N SER A 98 11.60 -7.29 -5.16
CA SER A 98 12.12 -8.36 -5.99
C SER A 98 12.85 -9.37 -5.08
N GLY A 99 12.08 -10.18 -4.35
CA GLY A 99 12.55 -11.46 -3.87
C GLY A 99 12.69 -12.41 -5.07
N PRO A 100 13.72 -13.28 -5.13
CA PRO A 100 13.88 -14.18 -6.26
C PRO A 100 12.65 -15.09 -6.33
N THR A 101 11.89 -14.96 -7.41
CA THR A 101 10.87 -15.91 -7.83
C THR A 101 11.57 -17.22 -8.22
N VAL A 102 11.96 -18.03 -7.24
CA VAL A 102 12.34 -19.44 -7.50
C VAL A 102 11.07 -20.26 -7.71
N SER A 103 10.45 -20.10 -8.88
CA SER A 103 9.43 -21.03 -9.35
C SER A 103 9.99 -21.85 -10.50
N GLY A 104 10.33 -23.11 -10.19
CA GLY A 104 10.44 -24.17 -11.17
C GLY A 104 11.85 -24.62 -11.57
N GLN A 105 12.63 -25.17 -10.63
CA GLN A 105 13.63 -26.17 -11.04
C GLN A 105 12.87 -27.43 -11.46
N HIS A 106 12.64 -27.59 -12.77
CA HIS A 106 12.24 -28.88 -13.32
C HIS A 106 13.46 -29.82 -13.24
N VAL A 107 13.60 -30.53 -12.13
CA VAL A 107 14.48 -31.70 -12.06
C VAL A 107 13.79 -32.85 -12.79
N HIS A 108 14.08 -33.00 -14.08
CA HIS A 108 13.98 -34.31 -14.69
C HIS A 108 15.33 -34.98 -14.47
N VAL A 109 15.40 -35.81 -13.44
CA VAL A 109 16.52 -36.74 -13.21
C VAL A 109 15.95 -38.15 -13.35
N LEU A 110 16.57 -38.87 -14.30
CA LEU A 110 16.40 -40.26 -14.76
C LEU A 110 15.28 -40.52 -15.76
#